data_AF-A0A1F8ZNJ5-F1
#
_entry.id   AF-A0A1F8ZNJ5-F1
#
_cell.length_a   1.000
_cell.length_b   1.000
_cell.length_c   1.000
_cell.angle_alpha   90.00
_cell.angle_beta   90.00
_cell.angle_gamma   90.00
#
_symmetry.space_group_name_H-M   'P 1'
#
loop_
_entity.id
_entity.type
_entity.pdbx_description
1 polymer ?
#
loop_
_entity_poly.entity_id
_entity_poly.type
_entity_poly.pdbx_seq_one_letter_code
_entity_poly.pdbx_strand_id
1 'polypeptide(L)' 'MKKTPRYDTSSLPEAQFELGSRGSVLKNRLGIKRKKEMDEAESVALAAAIDKLLGIYDANHRFTAEDIKTMHKMV' A
#
# COMPACT_ATOMS: atom_id res chain seq x y z
N MET A 1 -13.81 25.85 -18.29
CA MET A 1 -13.58 24.43 -17.91
C MET A 1 -12.33 24.37 -17.04
N LYS A 2 -12.44 23.97 -15.77
CA LYS A 2 -11.26 23.81 -14.91
C LYS A 2 -10.40 22.69 -15.50
N LYS A 3 -9.19 23.01 -15.95
CA LYS A 3 -8.21 22.03 -16.41
C LYS A 3 -7.72 21.29 -15.17
N THR A 4 -8.28 20.12 -14.87
CA THR A 4 -7.69 19.21 -13.88
C THR A 4 -6.31 18.78 -14.40
N PRO A 5 -5.25 18.87 -13.58
CA PRO A 5 -3.95 18.34 -13.93
C PRO A 5 -4.05 16.87 -14.38
N ARG A 6 -3.19 16.44 -15.31
CA ARG A 6 -3.17 15.05 -15.82
C ARG A 6 -3.09 13.99 -14.70
N TYR A 7 -2.50 14.36 -13.56
CA TYR A 7 -2.28 13.48 -12.41
C TYR A 7 -2.96 13.99 -11.14
N ASP A 8 -4.03 14.78 -11.27
CA ASP A 8 -4.85 15.15 -10.10
C ASP A 8 -5.68 13.94 -9.66
N THR A 9 -5.23 13.30 -8.59
CA THR A 9 -5.88 12.14 -7.97
C THR A 9 -6.64 12.51 -6.71
N SER A 10 -6.81 13.81 -6.39
CA SER A 10 -7.42 14.27 -5.14
C SER A 10 -8.87 13.79 -4.92
N SER A 11 -9.57 13.41 -5.99
CA SER A 11 -10.91 12.82 -5.95
C SER A 11 -10.92 11.33 -5.60
N LEU A 12 -9.78 10.65 -5.70
CA LEU A 12 -9.65 9.22 -5.46
C LEU A 12 -9.44 8.93 -3.95
N PRO A 13 -10.08 7.88 -3.40
CA PRO A 13 -9.89 7.47 -2.01
C PRO A 13 -8.41 7.24 -1.63
N GLU A 14 -7.62 6.75 -2.56
CA GLU A 14 -6.19 6.42 -2.41
C GLU A 14 -5.32 7.67 -2.20
N ALA A 15 -5.81 8.86 -2.58
CA ALA A 15 -5.14 10.14 -2.34
C ALA A 15 -5.64 10.85 -1.07
N GLN A 16 -6.54 10.22 -0.30
CA GLN A 16 -7.07 10.78 0.94
C GLN A 16 -6.20 10.41 2.14
N PHE A 17 -6.18 11.28 3.14
CA PHE A 17 -5.42 11.10 4.38
C PHE A 17 -6.34 10.72 5.55
N GLU A 18 -5.78 10.01 6.52
CA GLU A 18 -6.49 9.65 7.75
C GLU A 18 -6.76 10.88 8.61
N LEU A 19 -7.96 10.98 9.18
CA LEU A 19 -8.35 12.16 9.95
C LEU A 19 -7.51 12.28 11.23
N GLY A 20 -6.86 13.43 11.41
CA GLY A 20 -5.94 13.66 12.53
C GLY A 20 -4.49 13.25 12.26
N SER A 21 -4.18 12.75 11.06
CA SER A 21 -2.79 12.49 10.63
C SER A 21 -2.03 13.73 10.14
N ARG A 22 -2.70 14.89 10.03
CA ARG A 22 -2.14 16.13 9.46
C ARG A 22 -1.60 15.93 8.03
N GLY A 23 -2.20 15.03 7.25
CA GLY A 23 -1.78 14.74 5.88
C GLY A 23 -0.52 13.87 5.78
N SER A 24 -0.14 13.17 6.86
CA SER A 24 1.07 12.34 6.89
C SER A 24 0.81 10.84 6.73
N VAL A 25 -0.43 10.40 6.91
CA VAL A 25 -0.83 8.99 6.81
C VAL A 25 -2.02 8.89 5.88
N LEU A 26 -1.91 8.02 4.87
CA LEU A 26 -3.02 7.73 3.96
C LEU A 26 -4.19 7.11 4.73
N LYS A 27 -5.40 7.33 4.22
CA LYS A 27 -6.61 6.74 4.79
C LYS A 27 -6.46 5.23 4.82
N ASN A 28 -6.68 4.62 5.99
CA ASN A 28 -6.36 3.22 6.21
C ASN A 28 -7.43 2.50 7.04
N ARG A 29 -7.47 1.18 6.92
CA ARG A 29 -8.48 0.35 7.58
C ARG A 29 -8.25 0.19 9.09
N LEU A 30 -7.06 0.52 9.58
CA LEU A 30 -6.65 0.38 10.98
C LEU A 30 -6.88 1.67 11.79
N GLY A 31 -7.26 2.77 11.13
CA GLY A 31 -7.42 4.07 11.78
C GLY A 31 -6.13 4.66 12.34
N ILE A 32 -4.96 4.21 11.86
CA ILE A 32 -3.65 4.68 12.30
C ILE A 32 -3.45 6.11 11.81
N LYS A 33 -3.08 7.01 12.71
CA LYS A 33 -2.92 8.45 12.44
C LYS A 33 -1.48 8.93 12.49
N ARG A 34 -0.61 8.17 13.16
CA ARG A 34 0.81 8.54 13.36
C ARG A 34 1.66 7.80 12.34
N LYS A 35 2.51 8.55 11.62
CA LYS A 35 3.39 7.99 10.57
C LYS A 35 4.25 6.84 11.07
N LYS A 36 4.86 6.99 12.25
CA LYS A 36 5.68 5.94 12.88
C LYS A 36 4.90 4.63 13.11
N GLU A 37 3.66 4.71 13.60
CA GLU A 37 2.83 3.51 13.81
C GLU A 37 2.43 2.86 12.49
N MET A 38 2.19 3.66 11.44
CA MET A 38 1.90 3.12 10.12
C MET A 38 3.11 2.39 9.56
N ASP A 39 4.30 3.00 9.66
CA ASP A 39 5.54 2.42 9.17
C ASP A 39 5.86 1.09 9.88
N GLU A 40 5.62 1.01 11.18
CA GLU A 40 5.75 -0.21 11.97
C GLU A 40 4.76 -1.29 11.50
N ALA A 41 3.49 -0.93 11.31
CA ALA A 41 2.46 -1.86 10.83
C ALA A 41 2.76 -2.39 9.42
N GLU A 42 3.15 -1.50 8.49
CA GLU A 42 3.53 -1.87 7.12
C GLU A 42 4.78 -2.76 7.11
N SER A 43 5.77 -2.48 7.96
CA SER A 43 6.99 -3.30 8.06
C SER A 43 6.69 -4.72 8.54
N VAL A 44 5.80 -4.88 9.53
CA VAL A 44 5.38 -6.20 10.04
C VAL A 44 4.59 -6.95 8.97
N ALA A 45 3.65 -6.29 8.30
CA ALA A 45 2.86 -6.90 7.22
C ALA A 45 3.76 -7.34 6.06
N LEU A 46 4.71 -6.49 5.66
CA LEU A 46 5.67 -6.79 4.60
C LEU A 46 6.56 -7.99 4.94
N ALA A 47 7.08 -8.06 6.16
CA ALA A 47 7.89 -9.20 6.59
C ALA A 47 7.12 -10.52 6.51
N ALA A 48 5.86 -10.53 6.97
CA ALA A 48 4.98 -11.70 6.89
C ALA A 48 4.61 -12.06 5.44
N ALA A 49 4.43 -11.08 4.57
CA ALA A 49 4.18 -11.31 3.16
C ALA A 49 5.42 -11.91 2.47
N ILE A 50 6.61 -11.38 2.72
CA ILE A 50 7.87 -11.90 2.16
C ILE A 50 8.07 -13.37 2.54
N ASP A 51 7.90 -13.72 3.81
CA ASP A 51 8.04 -15.09 4.29
C ASP A 51 7.12 -16.07 3.52
N LYS A 52 5.85 -15.67 3.31
CA LYS A 52 4.91 -16.45 2.49
C LYS A 52 5.30 -16.54 1.03
N LEU A 53 5.74 -15.42 0.43
CA LEU A 53 6.09 -15.36 -0.98
C LEU A 53 7.31 -16.23 -1.30
N LEU A 54 8.28 -16.31 -0.39
CA LEU A 54 9.43 -17.22 -0.51
C LEU A 54 9.04 -18.70 -0.47
N GLY A 55 7.90 -19.04 0.13
CA GLY A 55 7.33 -20.39 0.09
C GLY A 55 6.49 -20.68 -1.16
N ILE A 56 6.06 -19.66 -1.91
CA ILE A 56 5.20 -19.79 -3.10
C ILE A 56 6.03 -19.81 -4.38
N TYR A 57 7.05 -18.95 -4.46
CA TYR A 57 7.84 -18.74 -5.67
C TYR A 57 9.28 -19.23 -5.48
N ASP A 58 9.85 -19.77 -6.56
CA ASP A 58 11.23 -20.21 -6.61
C ASP A 58 12.00 -19.52 -7.76
N ALA A 59 13.27 -19.87 -7.91
CA ALA A 59 14.15 -19.29 -8.94
C ALA A 59 13.73 -19.61 -10.39
N ASN A 60 12.88 -20.61 -10.62
CA ASN A 60 12.37 -20.98 -11.94
C ASN A 60 11.06 -20.27 -12.28
N HIS A 61 10.41 -19.61 -11.31
CA HIS A 61 9.17 -18.89 -11.54
C HIS A 61 9.39 -17.68 -12.44
N ARG A 62 8.46 -17.48 -13.39
CA ARG A 62 8.43 -16.29 -14.25
C ARG A 62 7.33 -15.36 -13.76
N PHE A 63 7.73 -14.24 -13.16
CA PHE A 63 6.77 -13.26 -12.66
C PHE A 63 5.89 -12.66 -13.76
N THR A 64 4.61 -12.60 -13.46
CA THR A 64 3.55 -11.99 -14.27
C THR A 64 2.98 -10.77 -13.57
N ALA A 65 2.23 -9.95 -14.31
CA ALA A 65 1.49 -8.85 -13.71
C ALA A 65 0.45 -9.32 -12.66
N GLU A 66 -0.06 -10.55 -12.78
CA GLU A 66 -0.96 -11.11 -11.77
C GLU A 66 -0.23 -11.43 -10.47
N ASP A 67 1.00 -11.93 -10.56
CA ASP A 67 1.84 -12.20 -9.38
C ASP A 67 2.11 -10.90 -8.61
N ILE A 68 2.48 -9.83 -9.31
CA ILE A 68 2.73 -8.52 -8.70
C ILE A 68 1.48 -7.96 -8.02
N LYS A 69 0.31 -8.06 -8.67
CA LYS A 69 -0.97 -7.65 -8.06
C LYS A 69 -1.30 -8.49 -6.83
N THR A 70 -0.99 -9.78 -6.86
CA THR A 70 -1.21 -10.69 -5.73
C THR A 70 -0.30 -10.33 -4.57
N MET A 71 0.99 -10.11 -4.82
CA MET A 71 1.95 -9.64 -3.81
C MET A 71 1.49 -8.34 -3.15
N HIS A 72 1.05 -7.37 -3.97
CA HIS A 72 0.60 -6.08 -3.46
C HIS A 72 -0.66 -6.17 -2.60
N LYS A 73 -1.50 -7.18 -2.79
CA LYS A 73 -2.70 -7.43 -1.96
C LYS A 73 -2.39 -8.16 -0.65
N MET A 74 -1.18 -8.73 -0.50
CA MET A 74 -0.77 -9.47 0.69
C MET A 74 -0.17 -8.59 1.78
N VAL A 75 0.17 -7.34 1.44
CA VAL A 75 0.70 -6.30 2.33
C VAL A 75 -0.41 -5.28 2.58
#